data_AF-A0A8T9CGJ9-F1
#
_entry.id   AF-A0A8T9CGJ9-F1
#
_cell.length_a   1.000
_cell.length_b   1.000
_cell.length_c   1.000
_cell.angle_alpha   90.00
_cell.angle_beta   90.00
_cell.angle_gamma   90.00
#
_symmetry.space_group_name_H-M   'P 1'
#
loop_
_entity.id
_entity.type
_entity.pdbx_description
1 polymer ?
#
loop_
_entity_poly.entity_id
_entity_poly.type
_entity_poly.pdbx_seq_one_letter_code
_entity_poly.pdbx_strand_id
1 'polypeptide(L)'
;MSPSTTSVASPTTGASSAFGLGSGAFAKFGAAKTPKTPGGVLDFGSVMGSSGKTPVLEKQLKDLGSRPSKASLTESSKASVTSAHPLRDSWAFWYRPPISKSNGFVEYEKTLHAIASFDTVEDFFSVYQHLKRPSTLPLVSDYHIFKKGIRPVWEDDENKKGGKWIVRLKKGVADRYWEDLVYAIVGDQFAEASEEVCGAVLSVRNGEDILSIWTSVDGGRVLRIRETMKRILAFPPDTKVEWKSHDSSIQQRTAIDDARKDKANQHNHNSPTTARNLNKENDHSDKK
;
A
#
# COMPACT_ATOMS: atom_id res chain seq x y z
N MET A 1 5.68 -34.58 67.42
CA MET A 1 6.22 -34.62 66.04
C MET A 1 6.02 -33.26 65.43
N SER A 2 7.10 -32.60 65.01
CA SER A 2 7.07 -31.24 64.46
C SER A 2 7.55 -31.28 63.01
N PRO A 3 6.79 -30.74 62.03
CA PRO A 3 7.30 -30.57 60.68
C PRO A 3 8.11 -29.26 60.59
N SER A 4 9.25 -29.35 59.91
CA SER A 4 10.23 -28.27 59.80
C SER A 4 9.82 -27.15 58.84
N THR A 5 10.27 -25.93 59.13
CA THR A 5 10.23 -24.81 58.20
C THR A 5 11.18 -25.06 57.02
N THR A 6 10.72 -24.78 55.80
CA THR A 6 11.58 -24.66 54.61
C THR A 6 11.20 -23.40 53.84
N SER A 7 12.11 -22.43 53.84
CA SER A 7 12.05 -21.24 53.00
C SER A 7 12.61 -21.56 51.61
N VAL A 8 11.92 -21.11 50.55
CA VAL A 8 12.44 -21.18 49.18
C VAL A 8 12.31 -19.80 48.55
N ALA A 9 13.43 -19.29 48.03
CA ALA A 9 13.56 -17.93 47.53
C ALA A 9 13.05 -17.78 46.08
N SER A 10 12.64 -16.56 45.74
CA SER A 10 12.29 -16.18 44.37
C SER A 10 13.53 -16.05 43.47
N PRO A 11 13.50 -16.54 42.22
CA PRO A 11 14.44 -16.14 41.18
C PRO A 11 13.85 -15.04 40.30
N THR A 12 14.24 -13.78 40.53
CA THR A 12 14.14 -12.71 39.54
C THR A 12 15.23 -12.87 38.49
N THR A 13 14.87 -13.31 37.27
CA THR A 13 15.75 -13.15 36.09
C THR A 13 14.92 -12.69 34.90
N GLY A 14 15.33 -11.57 34.29
CA GLY A 14 14.60 -10.94 33.20
C GLY A 14 14.98 -11.52 31.84
N ALA A 15 13.99 -11.95 31.07
CA ALA A 15 14.16 -12.21 29.65
C ALA A 15 14.12 -10.88 28.88
N SER A 16 15.30 -10.31 28.60
CA SER A 16 15.41 -9.13 27.73
C SER A 16 15.22 -9.54 26.28
N SER A 17 14.05 -9.24 25.70
CA SER A 17 13.82 -9.43 24.27
C SER A 17 14.79 -8.58 23.44
N ALA A 18 15.60 -9.25 22.64
CA ALA A 18 16.62 -8.65 21.80
C ALA A 18 16.07 -8.06 20.48
N PHE A 19 16.99 -7.44 19.73
CA PHE A 19 16.88 -6.97 18.34
C PHE A 19 16.23 -5.59 18.14
N GLY A 20 17.08 -4.57 18.20
CA GLY A 20 16.77 -3.23 17.72
C GLY A 20 16.74 -3.16 16.18
N LEU A 21 15.78 -2.40 15.66
CA LEU A 21 15.74 -2.01 14.25
C LEU A 21 16.72 -0.85 14.02
N GLY A 22 17.86 -1.16 13.39
CA GLY A 22 18.88 -0.17 13.09
C GLY A 22 18.39 0.93 12.15
N SER A 23 18.43 2.18 12.61
CA SER A 23 18.45 3.34 11.72
C SER A 23 19.81 3.39 11.04
N GLY A 24 19.84 3.33 9.71
CA GLY A 24 21.08 3.10 8.97
C GLY A 24 22.06 4.27 8.97
N ALA A 25 23.36 3.95 9.02
CA ALA A 25 24.47 4.80 8.62
C ALA A 25 25.46 3.97 7.77
N PHE A 26 26.16 4.63 6.85
CA PHE A 26 26.81 4.01 5.69
C PHE A 26 28.11 3.26 6.01
N ALA A 27 28.29 2.07 5.41
CA ALA A 27 29.60 1.47 5.19
C ALA A 27 30.06 1.75 3.75
N LYS A 28 31.29 2.26 3.59
CA LYS A 28 31.93 2.49 2.28
C LYS A 28 32.64 1.22 1.79
N PHE A 29 32.16 0.65 0.68
CA PHE A 29 32.90 -0.14 -0.32
C PHE A 29 32.07 -0.09 -1.62
N GLY A 30 32.56 -0.15 -2.85
CA GLY A 30 33.90 -0.20 -3.44
C GLY A 30 33.71 -0.22 -4.96
N ALA A 31 34.57 0.41 -5.77
CA ALA A 31 34.26 0.65 -7.19
C ALA A 31 34.41 -0.59 -8.10
N ALA A 32 33.40 -0.89 -8.93
CA ALA A 32 33.52 -1.85 -10.05
C ALA A 32 32.56 -1.57 -11.22
N LYS A 33 33.13 -0.95 -12.27
CA LYS A 33 32.89 -1.06 -13.74
C LYS A 33 31.51 -1.42 -14.34
N THR A 34 31.20 -0.67 -15.40
CA THR A 34 30.10 -0.86 -16.36
C THR A 34 30.27 -2.07 -17.28
N PRO A 35 29.17 -2.70 -17.74
CA PRO A 35 29.13 -3.52 -18.96
C PRO A 35 28.84 -2.65 -20.20
N LYS A 36 29.51 -2.95 -21.32
CA LYS A 36 29.21 -2.40 -22.65
C LYS A 36 28.33 -3.36 -23.45
N THR A 37 27.43 -2.82 -24.25
CA THR A 37 26.78 -3.52 -25.37
C THR A 37 27.77 -3.75 -26.53
N PRO A 38 27.68 -4.90 -27.20
CA PRO A 38 27.91 -4.98 -28.65
C PRO A 38 26.65 -5.51 -29.36
N GLY A 39 26.36 -4.98 -30.55
CA GLY A 39 25.17 -5.35 -31.33
C GLY A 39 25.35 -6.61 -32.19
N GLY A 40 24.23 -7.13 -32.68
CA GLY A 40 24.16 -8.16 -33.71
C GLY A 40 23.08 -7.76 -34.73
N VAL A 41 23.52 -7.45 -35.95
CA VAL A 41 22.64 -7.13 -37.09
C VAL A 41 21.96 -8.39 -37.60
N LEU A 42 20.69 -8.27 -38.01
CA LEU A 42 20.03 -9.24 -38.88
C LEU A 42 19.72 -8.60 -40.22
N ASP A 43 20.11 -9.32 -41.27
CA ASP A 43 20.12 -8.93 -42.67
C ASP A 43 18.73 -9.07 -43.30
N PHE A 44 18.34 -8.12 -44.16
CA PHE A 44 17.12 -8.21 -44.97
C PHE A 44 17.49 -8.07 -46.44
N GLY A 45 17.78 -9.22 -47.06
CA GLY A 45 18.18 -9.33 -48.45
C GLY A 45 17.12 -8.82 -49.42
N SER A 46 17.52 -7.85 -50.24
CA SER A 46 16.79 -7.27 -51.37
C SER A 46 16.19 -8.30 -52.34
N VAL A 47 14.92 -8.09 -52.74
CA VAL A 47 14.47 -8.30 -54.13
C VAL A 47 13.61 -7.12 -54.59
N MET A 48 14.17 -6.36 -55.53
CA MET A 48 13.53 -5.42 -56.45
C MET A 48 12.98 -6.23 -57.65
N GLY A 49 11.92 -5.90 -58.39
CA GLY A 49 10.98 -4.77 -58.44
C GLY A 49 10.13 -4.85 -59.74
N SER A 50 9.56 -3.73 -60.21
CA SER A 50 8.71 -3.57 -61.42
C SER A 50 7.30 -4.20 -61.35
N SER A 51 6.15 -3.54 -61.61
CA SER A 51 5.68 -2.47 -62.52
C SER A 51 4.93 -3.02 -63.75
N GLY A 52 3.60 -2.84 -63.83
CA GLY A 52 2.87 -3.08 -65.10
C GLY A 52 1.33 -3.21 -65.05
N LYS A 53 0.63 -2.07 -65.23
CA LYS A 53 -0.61 -1.84 -66.03
C LYS A 53 -1.80 -2.84 -66.01
N THR A 54 -3.00 -2.29 -65.75
CA THR A 54 -4.33 -2.78 -66.18
C THR A 54 -4.54 -2.54 -67.70
N PRO A 55 -5.43 -3.29 -68.43
CA PRO A 55 -6.89 -3.01 -68.43
C PRO A 55 -7.89 -4.19 -68.69
N VAL A 56 -9.12 -3.99 -68.18
CA VAL A 56 -10.49 -4.30 -68.70
C VAL A 56 -10.67 -5.16 -69.98
N LEU A 57 -11.53 -6.21 -69.93
CA LEU A 57 -12.84 -6.33 -70.64
C LEU A 57 -13.66 -7.61 -70.28
N GLU A 58 -14.97 -7.55 -70.53
CA GLU A 58 -16.11 -8.49 -70.43
C GLU A 58 -15.90 -9.96 -70.98
N LYS A 59 -16.81 -10.96 -70.94
CA LYS A 59 -18.26 -11.09 -70.61
C LYS A 59 -18.70 -12.58 -70.49
N GLN A 60 -19.71 -12.88 -69.65
CA GLN A 60 -20.83 -13.85 -69.87
C GLN A 60 -20.56 -15.36 -70.22
N LEU A 61 -21.41 -16.36 -69.91
CA LEU A 61 -22.87 -16.47 -69.67
C LEU A 61 -23.25 -17.82 -68.98
N LYS A 62 -24.42 -17.86 -68.29
CA LYS A 62 -25.28 -19.05 -67.96
C LYS A 62 -24.73 -20.11 -66.97
N ASP A 63 -25.49 -20.89 -66.21
CA ASP A 63 -26.92 -20.98 -65.77
C ASP A 63 -26.93 -22.02 -64.59
N LEU A 64 -27.91 -22.25 -63.72
CA LEU A 64 -29.28 -21.77 -63.44
C LEU A 64 -29.64 -22.15 -61.97
N GLY A 65 -30.58 -21.48 -61.27
CA GLY A 65 -31.09 -21.99 -59.98
C GLY A 65 -31.71 -20.97 -58.99
N SER A 66 -33.00 -20.65 -59.15
CA SER A 66 -33.74 -19.70 -58.30
C SER A 66 -34.40 -20.31 -57.05
N ARG A 67 -34.35 -19.62 -55.89
CA ARG A 67 -35.54 -19.15 -55.14
C ARG A 67 -35.13 -18.24 -53.95
N PRO A 68 -35.86 -17.15 -53.61
CA PRO A 68 -35.44 -16.20 -52.57
C PRO A 68 -36.10 -16.42 -51.20
N SER A 69 -35.41 -16.03 -50.13
CA SER A 69 -35.98 -15.80 -48.79
C SER A 69 -35.66 -14.38 -48.31
N LYS A 70 -36.64 -13.48 -48.43
CA LYS A 70 -36.58 -12.11 -47.93
C LYS A 70 -36.80 -12.10 -46.41
N ALA A 71 -35.74 -12.33 -45.64
CA ALA A 71 -35.75 -12.05 -44.20
C ALA A 71 -35.29 -10.61 -43.97
N SER A 72 -36.24 -9.70 -43.82
CA SER A 72 -35.97 -8.31 -43.45
C SER A 72 -35.52 -8.26 -41.99
N LEU A 73 -34.22 -8.33 -41.75
CA LEU A 73 -33.63 -7.93 -40.48
C LEU A 73 -33.77 -6.41 -40.36
N THR A 74 -34.93 -5.97 -39.87
CA THR A 74 -35.07 -4.64 -39.28
C THR A 74 -34.18 -4.61 -38.04
N GLU A 75 -32.96 -4.15 -38.23
CA GLU A 75 -32.01 -3.87 -37.16
C GLU A 75 -32.54 -2.68 -36.36
N SER A 76 -33.51 -2.95 -35.49
CA SER A 76 -33.94 -2.02 -34.46
C SER A 76 -32.79 -1.91 -33.48
N SER A 77 -31.92 -0.94 -33.74
CA SER A 77 -30.89 -0.48 -32.82
C SER A 77 -31.56 0.19 -31.62
N LYS A 78 -32.25 -0.60 -30.79
CA LYS A 78 -32.36 -0.31 -29.38
C LYS A 78 -30.93 -0.28 -28.87
N ALA A 79 -30.38 0.94 -28.74
CA ALA A 79 -29.24 1.17 -27.87
C ALA A 79 -29.58 0.50 -26.55
N SER A 80 -28.84 -0.56 -26.20
CA SER A 80 -29.01 -1.24 -24.94
C SER A 80 -28.71 -0.20 -23.87
N VAL A 81 -29.75 0.28 -23.18
CA VAL A 81 -29.58 1.07 -21.97
C VAL A 81 -28.84 0.15 -21.01
N THR A 82 -27.54 0.35 -20.89
CA THR A 82 -26.69 -0.38 -19.95
C THR A 82 -27.15 0.03 -18.56
N SER A 83 -28.00 -0.81 -17.97
CA SER A 83 -28.47 -0.65 -16.60
C SER A 83 -27.25 -0.80 -15.69
N ALA A 84 -26.72 0.33 -15.22
CA ALA A 84 -25.62 0.33 -14.27
C ALA A 84 -26.05 -0.37 -12.97
N HIS A 85 -25.12 -1.08 -12.35
CA HIS A 85 -25.37 -1.83 -11.13
C HIS A 85 -24.99 -0.95 -9.92
N PRO A 86 -25.96 -0.41 -9.16
CA PRO A 86 -25.66 0.45 -8.02
C PRO A 86 -24.99 -0.34 -6.89
N LEU A 87 -24.04 0.30 -6.22
CA LEU A 87 -23.41 -0.20 -5.00
C LEU A 87 -24.27 0.16 -3.77
N ARG A 88 -24.14 -0.60 -2.67
CA ARG A 88 -24.79 -0.29 -1.39
C ARG A 88 -24.34 1.05 -0.81
N ASP A 89 -23.03 1.30 -0.86
CA ASP A 89 -22.37 2.51 -0.42
C ASP A 89 -21.62 3.12 -1.61
N SER A 90 -21.54 4.45 -1.68
CA SER A 90 -20.60 5.13 -2.57
C SER A 90 -19.18 5.09 -1.99
N TRP A 91 -18.16 4.91 -2.81
CA TRP A 91 -16.76 4.80 -2.39
C TRP A 91 -15.86 5.82 -3.09
N ALA A 92 -14.67 6.04 -2.53
CA ALA A 92 -13.62 6.86 -3.13
C ALA A 92 -12.25 6.18 -2.97
N PHE A 93 -11.49 6.14 -4.08
CA PHE A 93 -10.08 5.76 -4.06
C PHE A 93 -9.20 6.95 -3.72
N TRP A 94 -8.18 6.72 -2.89
CA TRP A 94 -7.13 7.68 -2.59
C TRP A 94 -5.76 7.05 -2.73
N TYR A 95 -4.76 7.86 -3.06
CA TYR A 95 -3.35 7.48 -3.14
C TYR A 95 -2.49 8.41 -2.29
N ARG A 96 -1.53 7.83 -1.57
CA ARG A 96 -0.50 8.55 -0.82
C ARG A 96 0.87 8.21 -1.44
N PRO A 97 1.54 9.12 -2.16
CA PRO A 97 2.88 8.87 -2.69
C PRO A 97 3.94 8.84 -1.58
N PRO A 98 5.16 8.35 -1.87
CA PRO A 98 6.30 8.52 -0.98
C PRO A 98 6.66 10.00 -0.85
N ILE A 99 6.84 10.48 0.38
CA ILE A 99 7.21 11.87 0.66
C ILE A 99 8.74 11.95 0.74
N SER A 100 9.34 12.86 -0.03
CA SER A 100 10.79 13.10 0.07
C SER A 100 11.14 13.77 1.40
N LYS A 101 12.25 13.34 2.00
CA LYS A 101 12.82 13.96 3.21
C LYS A 101 13.20 15.44 3.00
N SER A 102 13.41 15.86 1.75
CA SER A 102 13.67 17.27 1.39
C SER A 102 12.48 18.20 1.67
N ASN A 103 11.26 17.66 1.74
CA ASN A 103 10.04 18.46 1.81
C ASN A 103 9.71 18.91 3.25
N GLY A 104 10.58 18.60 4.22
CA GLY A 104 10.35 18.92 5.63
C GLY A 104 9.16 18.18 6.22
N PHE A 105 8.47 18.83 7.17
CA PHE A 105 7.21 18.33 7.69
C PHE A 105 6.08 18.69 6.72
N VAL A 106 5.45 17.67 6.14
CA VAL A 106 4.19 17.79 5.42
C VAL A 106 3.09 17.14 6.25
N GLU A 107 2.04 17.90 6.51
CA GLU A 107 0.84 17.42 7.22
C GLU A 107 0.23 16.22 6.49
N TYR A 108 -0.14 15.16 7.24
CA TYR A 108 -0.51 13.86 6.65
C TYR A 108 -1.68 13.97 5.66
N GLU A 109 -2.73 14.74 6.00
CA GLU A 109 -3.89 14.94 5.13
C GLU A 109 -3.50 15.56 3.77
N LYS A 110 -2.57 16.54 3.75
CA LYS A 110 -2.06 17.16 2.51
C LYS A 110 -1.26 16.19 1.63
N THR A 111 -0.91 15.01 2.12
CA THR A 111 -0.18 13.97 1.37
C THR A 111 -1.10 12.93 0.75
N LEU A 112 -2.39 12.96 1.10
CA LEU A 112 -3.43 12.11 0.52
C LEU A 112 -4.04 12.80 -0.71
N HIS A 113 -4.18 12.04 -1.80
CA HIS A 113 -4.76 12.54 -3.03
C HIS A 113 -5.96 11.66 -3.42
N ALA A 114 -7.15 12.25 -3.48
CA ALA A 114 -8.32 11.57 -4.03
C ALA A 114 -8.07 11.29 -5.52
N ILE A 115 -8.42 10.08 -5.96
CA ILE A 115 -8.27 9.66 -7.36
C ILE A 115 -9.61 9.81 -8.07
N ALA A 116 -10.63 9.11 -7.58
CA ALA A 116 -11.98 9.12 -8.11
C ALA A 116 -12.97 8.59 -7.07
N SER A 117 -14.25 8.92 -7.24
CA SER A 117 -15.37 8.37 -6.47
C SER A 117 -16.37 7.71 -7.40
N PHE A 118 -17.03 6.66 -6.92
CA PHE A 118 -17.94 5.83 -7.71
C PHE A 118 -19.05 5.29 -6.82
N ASP A 119 -20.22 5.07 -7.41
CA ASP A 119 -21.41 4.49 -6.76
C ASP A 119 -22.08 3.39 -7.61
N THR A 120 -21.48 3.03 -8.75
CA THR A 120 -21.83 1.86 -9.57
C THR A 120 -20.65 0.90 -9.75
N VAL A 121 -20.95 -0.36 -10.10
CA VAL A 121 -19.95 -1.39 -10.44
C VAL A 121 -19.19 -1.01 -11.72
N GLU A 122 -19.87 -0.40 -12.69
CA GLU A 122 -19.29 0.05 -13.94
C GLU A 122 -18.27 1.18 -13.71
N ASP A 123 -18.63 2.19 -12.90
CA ASP A 123 -17.73 3.28 -12.53
C ASP A 123 -16.53 2.75 -11.75
N PHE A 124 -16.75 1.80 -10.82
CA PHE A 124 -15.69 1.11 -10.11
C PHE A 124 -14.66 0.48 -11.07
N PHE A 125 -15.11 -0.34 -12.04
CA PHE A 125 -14.20 -0.98 -13.00
C PHE A 125 -13.57 0.05 -13.95
N SER A 126 -14.29 1.12 -14.32
CA SER A 126 -13.74 2.20 -15.14
C SER A 126 -12.51 2.85 -14.51
N VAL A 127 -12.50 2.99 -13.17
CA VAL A 127 -11.37 3.50 -12.38
C VAL A 127 -10.34 2.40 -12.13
N TYR A 128 -10.76 1.24 -11.62
CA TYR A 128 -9.87 0.20 -11.11
C TYR A 128 -8.91 -0.34 -12.19
N GLN A 129 -9.38 -0.50 -13.43
CA GLN A 129 -8.53 -0.96 -14.55
C GLN A 129 -7.36 -0.04 -14.88
N HIS A 130 -7.43 1.25 -14.49
CA HIS A 130 -6.39 2.25 -14.71
C HIS A 130 -5.46 2.42 -13.50
N LEU A 131 -5.77 1.79 -12.35
CA LEU A 131 -4.90 1.82 -11.19
C LEU A 131 -3.69 0.90 -11.40
N LYS A 132 -2.53 1.32 -10.88
CA LYS A 132 -1.32 0.50 -10.91
C LYS A 132 -1.47 -0.67 -9.93
N ARG A 133 -0.96 -1.84 -10.30
CA ARG A 133 -0.88 -2.98 -9.36
C ARG A 133 0.02 -2.60 -8.17
N PRO A 134 -0.35 -2.94 -6.92
CA PRO A 134 0.45 -2.60 -5.73
C PRO A 134 1.94 -2.93 -5.82
N SER A 135 2.30 -4.07 -6.41
CA SER A 135 3.66 -4.54 -6.67
C SER A 135 4.49 -3.58 -7.53
N THR A 136 3.84 -2.74 -8.34
CA THR A 136 4.46 -1.75 -9.23
C THR A 136 4.52 -0.34 -8.63
N LEU A 137 3.98 -0.15 -7.41
CA LEU A 137 4.03 1.13 -6.72
C LEU A 137 5.43 1.38 -6.11
N PRO A 138 5.85 2.66 -6.00
CA PRO A 138 7.03 3.01 -5.21
C PRO A 138 6.90 2.55 -3.75
N LEU A 139 8.02 2.18 -3.12
CA LEU A 139 8.07 1.88 -1.69
C LEU A 139 7.63 3.09 -0.86
N VAL A 140 6.91 2.84 0.25
CA VAL A 140 6.33 3.87 1.13
C VAL A 140 5.13 4.62 0.50
N SER A 141 4.51 4.04 -0.53
CA SER A 141 3.19 4.44 -1.02
C SER A 141 2.05 3.78 -0.26
N ASP A 142 0.85 4.35 -0.33
CA ASP A 142 -0.39 3.75 0.18
C ASP A 142 -1.53 3.91 -0.84
N TYR A 143 -2.37 2.88 -0.97
CA TYR A 143 -3.72 2.99 -1.54
C TYR A 143 -4.77 2.92 -0.44
N HIS A 144 -5.87 3.65 -0.63
CA HIS A 144 -7.02 3.63 0.26
C HIS A 144 -8.30 3.53 -0.57
N ILE A 145 -9.29 2.78 -0.07
CA ILE A 145 -10.67 2.80 -0.55
C ILE A 145 -11.56 3.08 0.66
N PHE A 146 -12.29 4.19 0.69
CA PHE A 146 -13.11 4.61 1.83
C PHE A 146 -14.51 5.01 1.37
N LYS A 147 -15.51 4.87 2.24
CA LYS A 147 -16.87 5.34 1.95
C LYS A 147 -16.83 6.84 1.67
N LYS A 148 -17.62 7.28 0.67
CA LYS A 148 -17.70 8.68 0.25
C LYS A 148 -18.15 9.54 1.42
N GLY A 149 -17.34 10.55 1.77
CA GLY A 149 -17.54 11.41 2.93
C GLY A 149 -16.62 11.10 4.12
N ILE A 150 -16.09 9.87 4.23
CA ILE A 150 -15.10 9.50 5.26
C ILE A 150 -13.69 9.72 4.71
N ARG A 151 -12.90 10.58 5.36
CA ARG A 151 -11.49 10.78 4.97
C ARG A 151 -10.61 9.65 5.53
N PRO A 152 -9.56 9.18 4.83
CA PRO A 152 -8.65 8.14 5.32
C PRO A 152 -7.63 8.66 6.35
N VAL A 153 -8.12 9.40 7.36
CA VAL A 153 -7.38 10.03 8.46
C VAL A 153 -8.07 9.67 9.79
N TRP A 154 -7.34 9.58 10.89
CA TRP A 154 -7.92 9.14 12.18
C TRP A 154 -8.68 10.26 12.88
N GLU A 155 -8.42 11.51 12.49
CA GLU A 155 -9.07 12.74 12.90
C GLU A 155 -10.50 12.88 12.36
N ASP A 156 -10.91 12.00 11.43
CA ASP A 156 -12.25 11.97 10.85
C ASP A 156 -13.29 11.47 11.87
N ASP A 157 -14.50 12.05 11.85
CA ASP A 157 -15.51 11.82 12.88
C ASP A 157 -15.96 10.35 12.95
N GLU A 158 -16.00 9.66 11.82
CA GLU A 158 -16.31 8.24 11.74
C GLU A 158 -15.13 7.36 12.16
N ASN A 159 -13.89 7.79 11.95
CA ASN A 159 -12.70 6.97 12.27
C ASN A 159 -12.23 7.11 13.72
N LYS A 160 -12.44 8.27 14.36
CA LYS A 160 -11.75 8.64 15.61
C LYS A 160 -12.02 7.71 16.80
N LYS A 161 -13.23 7.15 16.91
CA LYS A 161 -13.61 6.18 17.97
C LYS A 161 -13.34 4.72 17.58
N GLY A 162 -12.83 4.51 16.37
CA GLY A 162 -12.70 3.23 15.75
C GLY A 162 -11.31 2.61 15.86
N GLY A 163 -11.03 1.75 14.90
CA GLY A 163 -9.74 1.08 14.81
C GLY A 163 -9.56 0.40 13.47
N LYS A 164 -8.63 -0.54 13.44
CA LYS A 164 -8.33 -1.32 12.24
C LYS A 164 -7.84 -2.72 12.53
N TRP A 165 -8.23 -3.63 11.67
CA TRP A 165 -7.57 -4.92 11.50
C TRP A 165 -6.37 -4.76 10.58
N ILE A 166 -5.26 -5.39 10.94
CA ILE A 166 -3.97 -5.30 10.24
C ILE A 166 -3.48 -6.71 9.92
N VAL A 167 -3.10 -6.92 8.66
CA VAL A 167 -2.44 -8.13 8.17
C VAL A 167 -1.13 -7.74 7.51
N ARG A 168 -0.04 -8.40 7.90
CA ARG A 168 1.27 -8.26 7.26
C ARG A 168 1.42 -9.33 6.20
N LEU A 169 1.66 -8.91 4.97
CA LEU A 169 1.79 -9.74 3.79
C LEU A 169 3.26 -9.82 3.37
N LYS A 170 3.72 -11.02 3.03
CA LYS A 170 5.01 -11.19 2.34
C LYS A 170 4.94 -10.49 0.97
N LYS A 171 6.09 -10.11 0.41
CA LYS A 171 6.13 -9.59 -0.97
C LYS A 171 5.61 -10.61 -1.98
N GLY A 172 5.01 -10.10 -3.05
CA GLY A 172 4.49 -10.89 -4.17
C GLY A 172 3.02 -11.32 -4.07
N VAL A 173 2.37 -11.20 -2.91
CA VAL A 173 0.93 -11.55 -2.75
C VAL A 173 -0.01 -10.36 -2.60
N ALA A 174 0.53 -9.14 -2.42
CA ALA A 174 -0.26 -7.94 -2.15
C ALA A 174 -1.28 -7.59 -3.25
N ASP A 175 -0.94 -7.79 -4.51
CA ASP A 175 -1.82 -7.49 -5.66
C ASP A 175 -3.15 -8.24 -5.58
N ARG A 176 -3.07 -9.55 -5.29
CA ARG A 176 -4.23 -10.44 -5.22
C ARG A 176 -5.08 -10.15 -3.99
N TYR A 177 -4.47 -10.05 -2.82
CA TYR A 177 -5.19 -9.76 -1.58
C TYR A 177 -5.83 -8.38 -1.56
N TRP A 178 -5.24 -7.40 -2.26
CA TRP A 178 -5.86 -6.09 -2.45
C TRP A 178 -7.07 -6.16 -3.38
N GLU A 179 -6.95 -6.83 -4.53
CA GLU A 179 -8.04 -7.03 -5.47
C GLU A 179 -9.23 -7.77 -4.82
N ASP A 180 -8.97 -8.91 -4.19
CA ASP A 180 -10.01 -9.70 -3.49
C ASP A 180 -10.67 -8.89 -2.36
N LEU A 181 -9.92 -8.07 -1.60
CA LEU A 181 -10.50 -7.23 -0.55
C LEU A 181 -11.35 -6.09 -1.11
N VAL A 182 -10.86 -5.41 -2.15
CA VAL A 182 -11.59 -4.33 -2.82
C VAL A 182 -12.91 -4.87 -3.39
N TYR A 183 -12.88 -6.02 -4.07
CA TYR A 183 -14.08 -6.69 -4.58
C TYR A 183 -15.03 -7.12 -3.46
N ALA A 184 -14.51 -7.61 -2.32
CA ALA A 184 -15.31 -7.96 -1.15
C ALA A 184 -16.04 -6.74 -0.54
N ILE A 185 -15.40 -5.58 -0.55
CA ILE A 185 -15.95 -4.32 -0.04
C ILE A 185 -17.03 -3.78 -0.97
N VAL A 186 -16.75 -3.61 -2.27
CA VAL A 186 -17.74 -3.06 -3.21
C VAL A 186 -18.91 -4.03 -3.45
N GLY A 187 -18.66 -5.34 -3.38
CA GLY A 187 -19.68 -6.40 -3.48
C GLY A 187 -20.44 -6.72 -2.19
N ASP A 188 -20.38 -5.85 -1.17
CA ASP A 188 -21.08 -5.96 0.12
C ASP A 188 -20.90 -7.31 0.86
N GLN A 189 -19.76 -7.97 0.69
CA GLN A 189 -19.54 -9.32 1.26
C GLN A 189 -19.30 -9.33 2.78
N PHE A 190 -19.24 -8.15 3.40
CA PHE A 190 -19.26 -7.97 4.86
C PHE A 190 -20.68 -7.96 5.44
N ALA A 191 -21.72 -7.88 4.60
CA ALA A 191 -23.13 -8.03 4.92
C ALA A 191 -23.60 -7.17 6.11
N GLU A 192 -23.93 -7.79 7.25
CA GLU A 192 -24.42 -7.09 8.44
C GLU A 192 -23.32 -6.25 9.11
N ALA A 193 -22.04 -6.52 8.81
CA ALA A 193 -20.90 -5.80 9.34
C ALA A 193 -20.31 -4.75 8.37
N SER A 194 -20.97 -4.51 7.22
CA SER A 194 -20.54 -3.48 6.25
C SER A 194 -20.79 -2.05 6.73
N GLU A 195 -21.66 -1.86 7.73
CA GLU A 195 -21.97 -0.53 8.29
C GLU A 195 -20.79 -0.01 9.12
N GLU A 196 -20.11 -0.90 9.85
CA GLU A 196 -18.90 -0.55 10.61
C GLU A 196 -17.65 -0.37 9.75
N VAL A 197 -17.62 -0.81 8.48
CA VAL A 197 -16.44 -0.67 7.62
C VAL A 197 -16.37 0.76 7.08
N CYS A 198 -15.37 1.53 7.52
CA CYS A 198 -15.08 2.86 6.96
C CYS A 198 -14.34 2.76 5.62
N GLY A 199 -13.46 1.77 5.49
CA GLY A 199 -12.61 1.59 4.32
C GLY A 199 -11.48 0.58 4.53
N ALA A 200 -10.64 0.44 3.51
CA ALA A 200 -9.44 -0.37 3.54
C ALA A 200 -8.20 0.41 3.06
N VAL A 201 -7.04 -0.04 3.52
CA VAL A 201 -5.73 0.54 3.21
C VAL A 201 -4.78 -0.58 2.82
N LEU A 202 -4.01 -0.36 1.76
CA LEU A 202 -2.83 -1.16 1.44
C LEU A 202 -1.59 -0.28 1.47
N SER A 203 -0.66 -0.63 2.34
CA SER A 203 0.60 0.06 2.56
C SER A 203 1.77 -0.71 1.98
N VAL A 204 2.37 -0.16 0.91
CA VAL A 204 3.56 -0.75 0.29
C VAL A 204 4.79 -0.37 1.09
N ARG A 205 5.49 -1.35 1.69
CA ARG A 205 6.65 -1.10 2.57
C ARG A 205 7.87 -1.93 2.14
N ASN A 206 8.99 -1.76 2.84
CA ASN A 206 10.19 -2.55 2.58
C ASN A 206 10.08 -3.91 3.29
N GLY A 207 10.39 -5.00 2.59
CA GLY A 207 10.34 -6.37 3.13
C GLY A 207 8.94 -7.00 3.23
N GLU A 208 7.93 -6.25 3.67
CA GLU A 208 6.53 -6.67 3.76
C GLU A 208 5.59 -5.59 3.22
N ASP A 209 4.35 -5.97 2.93
CA ASP A 209 3.22 -5.07 2.65
C ASP A 209 2.19 -5.20 3.77
N ILE A 210 1.42 -4.13 4.04
CA ILE A 210 0.46 -4.12 5.15
C ILE A 210 -0.93 -3.85 4.59
N LEU A 211 -1.82 -4.83 4.70
CA LEU A 211 -3.24 -4.70 4.37
C LEU A 211 -4.01 -4.36 5.65
N SER A 212 -5.02 -3.50 5.56
CA SER A 212 -5.85 -3.15 6.72
C SER A 212 -7.28 -2.81 6.34
N ILE A 213 -8.23 -3.13 7.22
CA ILE A 213 -9.61 -2.66 7.18
C ILE A 213 -9.82 -1.73 8.38
N TRP A 214 -10.32 -0.52 8.14
CA TRP A 214 -10.66 0.47 9.15
C TRP A 214 -12.14 0.39 9.47
N THR A 215 -12.48 0.56 10.75
CA THR A 215 -13.85 0.46 11.23
C THR A 215 -14.20 1.63 12.15
N SER A 216 -15.47 2.05 12.18
CA SER A 216 -15.92 3.24 12.92
C SER A 216 -16.05 3.04 14.42
N VAL A 217 -16.18 1.79 14.84
CA VAL A 217 -16.36 1.36 16.24
C VAL A 217 -15.34 0.28 16.62
N ASP A 218 -15.32 -0.07 17.91
CA ASP A 218 -14.68 -1.25 18.45
C ASP A 218 -15.72 -2.32 18.89
N GLY A 219 -15.29 -3.33 19.65
CA GLY A 219 -16.19 -4.31 20.27
C GLY A 219 -16.57 -5.53 19.39
N GLY A 220 -17.77 -6.07 19.60
CA GLY A 220 -18.16 -7.37 19.06
C GLY A 220 -18.25 -7.44 17.53
N ARG A 221 -18.77 -6.39 16.88
CA ARG A 221 -19.01 -6.40 15.43
C ARG A 221 -17.71 -6.35 14.62
N VAL A 222 -16.65 -5.75 15.14
CA VAL A 222 -15.34 -5.79 14.46
C VAL A 222 -14.73 -7.19 14.41
N LEU A 223 -15.07 -8.09 15.33
CA LEU A 223 -14.66 -9.50 15.24
C LEU A 223 -15.32 -10.22 14.04
N ARG A 224 -16.56 -9.86 13.69
CA ARG A 224 -17.24 -10.38 12.49
C ARG A 224 -16.51 -9.96 11.22
N ILE A 225 -16.07 -8.70 11.14
CA ILE A 225 -15.23 -8.19 10.03
C ILE A 225 -13.94 -9.00 9.89
N ARG A 226 -13.25 -9.30 11.00
CA ARG A 226 -12.03 -10.12 11.01
C ARG A 226 -12.24 -11.51 10.42
N GLU A 227 -13.27 -12.22 10.89
CA GLU A 227 -13.52 -13.60 10.46
C GLU A 227 -14.06 -13.65 9.02
N THR A 228 -14.85 -12.65 8.60
CA THR A 228 -15.25 -12.47 7.20
C THR A 228 -14.04 -12.17 6.30
N MET A 229 -13.14 -11.27 6.71
CA MET A 229 -11.89 -10.97 5.99
C MET A 229 -11.04 -12.24 5.81
N LYS A 230 -10.83 -13.02 6.88
CA LYS A 230 -10.08 -14.29 6.83
C LYS A 230 -10.70 -15.30 5.87
N ARG A 231 -12.02 -15.40 5.86
CA ARG A 231 -12.78 -16.31 4.98
C ARG A 231 -12.70 -15.90 3.52
N ILE A 232 -13.02 -14.65 3.19
CA ILE A 232 -13.10 -14.18 1.80
C ILE A 232 -11.72 -14.16 1.15
N LEU A 233 -10.71 -13.68 1.89
CA LEU A 233 -9.33 -13.68 1.42
C LEU A 233 -8.67 -15.07 1.50
N ALA A 234 -9.37 -16.11 1.98
CA ALA A 234 -8.85 -17.47 2.14
C ALA A 234 -7.46 -17.51 2.80
N PHE A 235 -7.26 -16.72 3.87
CA PHE A 235 -5.96 -16.64 4.54
C PHE A 235 -5.53 -18.00 5.11
N PRO A 236 -4.24 -18.37 5.02
CA PRO A 236 -3.67 -19.50 5.75
C PRO A 236 -4.04 -19.45 7.25
N PRO A 237 -4.32 -20.59 7.92
CA PRO A 237 -4.84 -20.61 9.30
C PRO A 237 -3.95 -19.92 10.34
N ASP A 238 -2.64 -19.85 10.09
CA ASP A 238 -1.61 -19.19 10.92
C ASP A 238 -1.50 -17.67 10.68
N THR A 239 -2.25 -17.11 9.72
CA THR A 239 -2.18 -15.69 9.36
C THR A 239 -2.61 -14.81 10.53
N LYS A 240 -1.65 -14.06 11.08
CA LYS A 240 -1.90 -13.11 12.17
C LYS A 240 -2.68 -11.89 11.66
N VAL A 241 -3.97 -11.84 12.00
CA VAL A 241 -4.82 -10.64 11.86
C VAL A 241 -4.91 -9.94 13.21
N GLU A 242 -4.30 -8.75 13.32
CA GLU A 242 -4.09 -7.98 14.58
C GLU A 242 -5.02 -6.76 14.63
N TRP A 243 -5.66 -6.51 15.77
CA TRP A 243 -6.48 -5.31 16.01
C TRP A 243 -5.66 -4.17 16.60
N LYS A 244 -5.92 -2.93 16.17
CA LYS A 244 -5.47 -1.70 16.84
C LYS A 244 -6.56 -0.64 16.81
N SER A 245 -6.92 -0.08 17.97
CA SER A 245 -7.69 1.17 18.03
C SER A 245 -6.88 2.35 17.48
N HIS A 246 -7.56 3.39 17.03
CA HIS A 246 -6.90 4.61 16.59
C HIS A 246 -6.28 5.38 17.77
N ASP A 247 -6.98 5.51 18.90
CA ASP A 247 -6.45 6.11 20.14
C ASP A 247 -5.10 5.52 20.59
N SER A 248 -4.99 4.19 20.71
CA SER A 248 -3.74 3.56 21.11
C SER A 248 -2.64 3.70 20.04
N SER A 249 -3.02 3.79 18.76
CA SER A 249 -2.08 4.04 17.66
C SER A 249 -1.50 5.46 17.71
N ILE A 250 -2.30 6.46 18.11
CA ILE A 250 -1.89 7.86 18.29
C ILE A 250 -0.95 7.96 19.50
N GLN A 251 -1.36 7.42 20.65
CA GLN A 251 -0.57 7.40 21.88
C GLN A 251 0.81 6.75 21.64
N GLN A 252 0.85 5.61 20.95
CA GLN A 252 2.11 4.94 20.59
C GLN A 252 2.99 5.83 19.71
N ARG A 253 2.42 6.57 18.75
CA ARG A 253 3.18 7.46 17.86
C ARG A 253 3.76 8.65 18.61
N THR A 254 2.96 9.31 19.44
CA THR A 254 3.40 10.43 20.31
C THR A 254 4.55 9.99 21.22
N ALA A 255 4.42 8.85 21.91
CA ALA A 255 5.47 8.31 22.77
C ALA A 255 6.78 7.99 22.01
N ILE A 256 6.69 7.51 20.76
CA ILE A 256 7.88 7.28 19.91
C ILE A 256 8.54 8.61 19.53
N ASP A 257 7.77 9.63 19.19
CA ASP A 257 8.30 10.93 18.77
C ASP A 257 8.86 11.75 19.94
N ASP A 258 8.30 11.63 21.14
CA ASP A 258 8.87 12.22 22.35
C ASP A 258 10.17 11.51 22.79
N ALA A 259 10.20 10.17 22.79
CA ALA A 259 11.41 9.40 23.05
C ALA A 259 12.54 9.67 22.01
N ARG A 260 12.21 10.17 20.82
CA ARG A 260 13.20 10.66 19.83
C ARG A 260 13.73 12.05 20.19
N LYS A 261 12.87 12.98 20.62
CA LYS A 261 13.27 14.32 21.10
C LYS A 261 14.21 14.22 22.30
N ASP A 262 13.88 13.37 23.27
CA ASP A 262 14.68 13.18 24.48
C ASP A 262 16.09 12.66 24.16
N LYS A 263 16.21 11.70 23.25
CA LYS A 263 17.50 11.19 22.77
C LYS A 263 18.32 12.24 22.02
N ALA A 264 17.67 13.11 21.23
CA ALA A 264 18.35 14.21 20.57
C ALA A 264 18.87 15.25 21.58
N ASN A 265 18.07 15.57 22.60
CA ASN A 265 18.43 16.53 23.65
C ASN A 265 19.57 16.01 24.54
N GLN A 266 19.56 14.73 24.92
CA GLN A 266 20.63 14.10 25.70
C GLN A 266 21.97 14.09 24.94
N HIS A 267 21.97 13.88 23.62
CA HIS A 267 23.18 13.97 22.81
C HIS A 267 23.78 15.38 22.78
N ASN A 268 22.96 16.43 22.90
CA ASN A 268 23.43 17.81 22.88
C ASN A 268 24.15 18.24 24.18
N HIS A 269 23.80 17.63 25.31
CA HIS A 269 24.45 17.90 26.61
C HIS A 269 25.78 17.17 26.84
N ASN A 270 26.07 16.10 26.09
CA ASN A 270 27.27 15.26 26.27
C ASN A 270 28.41 15.59 25.28
N SER A 271 28.45 16.81 24.72
CA SER A 271 29.65 17.28 24.02
C SER A 271 30.77 17.56 25.03
N PRO A 272 31.90 16.83 25.02
CA PRO A 272 32.99 17.12 25.94
C PRO A 272 33.63 18.45 25.54
N THR A 273 33.47 19.47 26.39
CA THR A 273 34.25 20.71 26.31
C THR A 273 35.73 20.35 26.39
N THR A 274 36.38 20.33 25.23
CA THR A 274 37.82 20.11 25.13
C THR A 274 38.53 21.37 25.66
N ALA A 275 38.66 21.46 26.98
CA ALA A 275 39.47 22.45 27.65
C ALA A 275 40.93 22.24 27.22
N ARG A 276 41.37 22.99 26.22
CA ARG A 276 42.76 22.99 25.74
C ARG A 276 43.69 23.35 26.89
N ASN A 277 44.76 22.57 27.04
CA ASN A 277 45.86 22.85 27.95
C ASN A 277 46.33 24.31 27.86
N LEU A 278 46.14 25.07 28.94
CA LEU A 278 46.98 26.22 29.26
C LEU A 278 48.03 25.74 30.26
N ASN A 279 49.11 25.18 29.73
CA ASN A 279 50.32 24.95 30.50
C ASN A 279 51.51 25.24 29.58
N LYS A 280 51.99 26.48 29.61
CA LYS A 280 53.19 26.90 28.89
C LYS A 280 53.92 27.97 29.68
N GLU A 281 55.16 27.65 30.03
CA GLU A 281 56.28 28.57 30.27
C GLU A 281 56.10 29.65 31.34
N ASN A 282 56.59 29.33 32.54
CA ASN A 282 57.26 30.30 33.42
C ASN A 282 58.40 29.58 34.15
N ASP A 283 59.57 29.54 33.53
CA ASP A 283 60.83 29.34 34.25
C ASP A 283 62.02 29.96 33.48
N HIS A 284 62.91 30.63 34.22
CA HIS A 284 64.19 31.24 33.81
C HIS A 284 64.14 32.38 32.73
N SER A 285 64.93 33.46 32.80
CA SER A 285 66.05 33.80 33.70
C SER A 285 66.39 35.31 33.69
N ASP A 286 67.30 35.71 34.58
CA ASP A 286 67.78 37.05 34.93
C ASP A 286 68.11 38.05 33.81
N LYS A 287 67.88 39.34 34.12
CA LYS A 287 68.84 40.45 33.95
C LYS A 287 68.29 41.78 34.50
N LYS A 288 68.71 42.19 35.70
CA LYS A 288 69.78 43.21 35.88
C LYS A 288 70.09 43.44 37.36
#